data_AF-A0A7V3BUM2-F1
#
_entry.id   AF-A0A7V3BUM2-F1
#
_cell.length_a   1.000
_cell.length_b   1.000
_cell.length_c   1.000
_cell.angle_alpha   90.00
_cell.angle_beta   90.00
_cell.angle_gamma   90.00
#
_symmetry.space_group_name_H-M   'P 1'
#
loop_
_entity.id
_entity.type
_entity.pdbx_description
1 polymer ?
#
loop_
_entity_poly.entity_id
_entity_poly.type
_entity_poly.pdbx_seq_one_letter_code
_entity_poly.pdbx_strand_id
1 'polypeptide(L)'
;MARPPTIRSARRLIAALLTCTTILLPTAPTADARPRSQVSPRFCAIDWRRGDAAVRRLIRCAEERWSVPGGAAKALQVAACESGFEPDAYSSGNAGVYQHATRYWPGRAQAWGFRGWSVYNGRANVIVTLRMVHRDGWDAWSCA
;
A
#
# COMPACT_ATOMS: atom_id res chain seq x y z
N MET A 1 43.60 -82.42 -9.72
CA MET A 1 42.53 -83.23 -9.10
C MET A 1 42.36 -82.68 -7.68
N ALA A 2 41.22 -82.20 -7.18
CA ALA A 2 39.82 -82.40 -7.53
C ALA A 2 38.96 -81.15 -7.20
N ARG A 3 37.87 -80.99 -7.95
CA ARG A 3 36.58 -80.36 -7.57
C ARG A 3 35.53 -81.48 -7.70
N PRO A 4 34.31 -81.46 -7.11
CA PRO A 4 33.59 -80.51 -6.22
C PRO A 4 32.94 -81.28 -5.00
N PRO A 5 31.91 -80.81 -4.23
CA PRO A 5 30.53 -80.60 -4.70
C PRO A 5 29.79 -79.37 -4.11
N THR A 6 28.65 -79.11 -4.74
CA THR A 6 27.63 -78.08 -4.55
C THR A 6 26.80 -78.22 -3.26
N ILE A 7 26.47 -77.10 -2.61
CA ILE A 7 25.36 -77.00 -1.65
C ILE A 7 24.42 -75.87 -2.06
N ARG A 8 23.12 -76.23 -2.07
CA ARG A 8 21.95 -75.44 -2.45
C ARG A 8 21.58 -74.37 -1.41
N SER A 9 21.07 -73.26 -1.94
CA SER A 9 19.91 -72.48 -1.48
C SER A 9 19.80 -72.06 -0.01
N ALA A 10 19.78 -70.75 0.22
CA ALA A 10 18.70 -70.12 1.00
C ALA A 10 18.58 -68.64 0.62
N ARG A 11 17.41 -68.28 0.07
CA ARG A 11 16.97 -66.89 -0.13
C ARG A 11 17.02 -66.13 1.19
N ARG A 12 17.63 -64.94 1.19
CA ARG A 12 17.27 -63.86 2.11
C ARG A 12 17.17 -62.58 1.30
N LEU A 13 15.94 -62.26 0.90
CA LEU A 13 15.56 -60.95 0.41
C LEU A 13 15.66 -60.00 1.62
N ILE A 14 16.69 -59.16 1.65
CA ILE A 14 16.77 -58.04 2.58
C ILE A 14 16.00 -56.90 1.92
N ALA A 15 14.72 -56.76 2.28
CA ALA A 15 13.95 -55.57 1.94
C ALA A 15 14.47 -54.41 2.80
N ALA A 16 15.29 -53.54 2.21
CA ALA A 16 15.67 -52.29 2.83
C ALA A 16 14.46 -51.34 2.78
N LEU A 17 13.76 -51.20 3.91
CA LEU A 17 12.79 -50.13 4.12
C LEU A 17 13.55 -48.79 4.18
N LEU A 18 13.59 -48.07 3.06
CA LEU A 18 13.90 -46.64 3.08
C LEU A 18 12.69 -45.90 3.67
N THR A 19 12.74 -45.59 4.96
CA THR A 19 11.86 -44.59 5.56
C THR A 19 12.25 -43.22 5.05
N CYS A 20 11.48 -42.70 4.10
CA CYS A 20 11.58 -41.34 3.60
C CYS A 20 11.01 -40.38 4.67
N THR A 21 11.86 -39.89 5.57
CA THR A 21 11.51 -38.85 6.53
C THR A 21 11.32 -37.54 5.78
N THR A 22 10.07 -37.21 5.44
CA THR A 22 9.73 -35.89 4.87
C THR A 22 9.90 -34.83 5.95
N ILE A 23 11.03 -34.12 5.91
CA ILE A 23 11.26 -32.93 6.70
C ILE A 23 10.27 -31.87 6.21
N LEU A 24 9.23 -31.60 7.00
CA LEU A 24 8.34 -30.44 6.85
C LEU A 24 9.17 -29.18 7.12
N LEU A 25 9.83 -28.67 6.09
CA LEU A 25 10.41 -27.33 6.12
C LEU A 25 9.25 -26.32 6.16
N PRO A 26 9.14 -25.46 7.20
CA PRO A 26 8.16 -24.39 7.17
C PRO A 26 8.52 -23.47 6.00
N THR A 27 7.59 -23.30 5.06
CA THR A 27 7.70 -22.29 4.00
C THR A 27 7.85 -20.94 4.66
N ALA A 28 9.01 -20.30 4.50
CA ALA A 28 9.20 -18.93 4.97
C ALA A 28 8.09 -18.04 4.38
N PRO A 29 7.44 -17.18 5.18
CA PRO A 29 6.47 -16.25 4.64
C PRO A 29 7.19 -15.39 3.60
N THR A 30 6.71 -15.42 2.35
CA THR A 30 7.13 -14.46 1.33
C THR A 30 6.83 -13.08 1.87
N ALA A 31 7.86 -12.29 2.11
CA ALA A 31 7.70 -10.88 2.43
C ALA A 31 6.94 -10.23 1.26
N ASP A 32 5.66 -9.92 1.47
CA ASP A 32 4.85 -9.20 0.49
C ASP A 32 5.52 -7.85 0.24
N ALA A 33 6.16 -7.73 -0.92
CA ALA A 33 6.78 -6.49 -1.34
C ALA A 33 5.66 -5.44 -1.44
N ARG A 34 5.64 -4.49 -0.50
CA ARG A 34 4.66 -3.41 -0.54
C ARG A 34 4.71 -2.76 -1.91
N PRO A 35 3.56 -2.62 -2.59
CA PRO A 35 3.56 -2.07 -3.93
C PRO A 35 4.12 -0.65 -3.90
N ARG A 36 5.17 -0.43 -4.70
CA ARG A 36 5.81 0.88 -4.84
C ARG A 36 4.77 1.89 -5.34
N SER A 37 4.80 3.10 -4.77
CA SER A 37 3.97 4.18 -5.29
C SER A 37 4.33 4.47 -6.74
N GLN A 38 3.33 4.73 -7.58
CA GLN A 38 3.54 5.18 -8.96
C GLN A 38 3.90 6.68 -9.01
N VAL A 39 3.70 7.41 -7.93
CA VAL A 39 4.13 8.80 -7.79
C VAL A 39 5.56 8.81 -7.25
N SER A 40 6.46 9.52 -7.96
CA SER A 40 7.85 9.66 -7.53
C SER A 40 7.93 10.17 -6.08
N PRO A 41 8.76 9.58 -5.22
CA PRO A 41 8.95 10.09 -3.85
C PRO A 41 9.59 11.49 -3.82
N ARG A 42 10.27 11.90 -4.90
CA ARG A 42 10.90 13.23 -5.02
C ARG A 42 9.90 14.34 -5.37
N PHE A 43 8.79 13.99 -6.02
CA PHE A 43 7.74 14.96 -6.35
C PHE A 43 7.16 15.53 -5.06
N CYS A 44 7.14 16.85 -4.85
CA CYS A 44 6.68 17.46 -3.60
C CYS A 44 7.22 16.75 -2.34
N ALA A 45 8.54 16.55 -2.25
CA ALA A 45 9.22 15.87 -1.13
C ALA A 45 9.17 16.70 0.17
N ILE A 46 7.96 17.02 0.61
CA ILE A 46 7.63 17.79 1.80
C ILE A 46 7.22 16.79 2.87
N ASP A 47 7.90 16.85 4.01
CA ASP A 47 7.52 16.07 5.17
C ASP A 47 6.27 16.68 5.83
N TRP A 48 5.11 16.13 5.46
CA TRP A 48 3.80 16.52 5.96
C TRP A 48 3.65 16.29 7.47
N ARG A 49 4.49 15.45 8.09
CA ARG A 49 4.45 15.21 9.55
C ARG A 49 4.93 16.41 10.37
N ARG A 50 5.52 17.41 9.72
CA ARG A 50 5.95 18.67 10.36
C ARG A 50 4.79 19.63 10.68
N GLY A 51 3.54 19.17 10.58
CA GLY A 51 2.33 19.91 10.95
C GLY A 51 1.67 20.68 9.80
N ASP A 52 0.65 21.46 10.14
CA ASP A 52 -0.24 22.19 9.22
C ASP A 52 0.53 22.93 8.11
N ALA A 53 1.53 23.75 8.48
CA ALA A 53 2.30 24.51 7.49
C ALA A 53 2.95 23.62 6.41
N ALA A 54 3.35 22.40 6.75
CA ALA A 54 3.89 21.45 5.77
C ALA A 54 2.80 20.84 4.88
N VAL A 55 1.64 20.52 5.45
CA VAL A 55 0.47 20.05 4.68
C VAL A 55 0.02 21.12 3.68
N ARG A 56 -0.06 22.39 4.08
CA ARG A 56 -0.39 23.49 3.15
C ARG A 56 0.60 23.63 2.01
N ARG A 57 1.91 23.53 2.28
CA ARG A 57 2.94 23.55 1.21
C ARG A 57 2.79 22.36 0.27
N LEU A 58 2.49 21.18 0.82
CA LEU A 58 2.25 19.97 0.04
C LEU A 58 1.02 20.14 -0.88
N ILE A 59 -0.08 20.72 -0.38
CA ILE A 59 -1.28 21.02 -1.18
C ILE A 59 -0.94 21.94 -2.35
N ARG A 60 -0.23 23.06 -2.09
CA ARG A 60 0.20 24.00 -3.14
C ARG A 60 1.06 23.31 -4.21
N CYS A 61 2.08 22.56 -3.77
CA CYS A 61 2.95 21.83 -4.68
C CYS A 61 2.20 20.77 -5.51
N ALA A 62 1.23 20.08 -4.91
CA ALA A 62 0.40 19.12 -5.65
C ALA A 62 -0.48 19.82 -6.70
N GLU A 63 -1.04 20.98 -6.35
CA GLU A 63 -1.90 21.77 -7.25
C GLU A 63 -1.14 22.36 -8.44
N GLU A 64 0.14 22.73 -8.28
CA GLU A 64 1.02 23.12 -9.41
C GLU A 64 1.10 22.02 -10.49
N ARG A 65 0.94 20.75 -10.11
CA ARG A 65 0.97 19.61 -11.05
C ARG A 65 -0.41 19.21 -11.54
N TRP A 66 -1.42 19.30 -10.67
CA TRP A 66 -2.80 18.93 -10.94
C TRP A 66 -3.71 20.08 -10.54
N SER A 67 -3.85 21.05 -11.44
CA SER A 67 -4.67 22.23 -11.20
C SER A 67 -6.13 21.83 -11.00
N VAL A 68 -6.78 22.46 -10.03
CA VAL A 68 -8.17 22.18 -9.66
C VAL A 68 -9.05 23.41 -9.84
N PRO A 69 -10.38 23.28 -9.97
CA PRO A 69 -11.27 24.43 -9.98
C PRO A 69 -11.06 25.29 -8.71
N GLY A 70 -10.80 26.59 -8.90
CA GLY A 70 -10.47 27.53 -7.82
C GLY A 70 -9.01 27.46 -7.31
N GLY A 71 -8.17 26.60 -7.91
CA GLY A 71 -6.73 26.50 -7.66
C GLY A 71 -6.35 26.15 -6.23
N ALA A 72 -5.09 26.44 -5.87
CA ALA A 72 -4.56 26.15 -4.53
C ALA A 72 -5.37 26.83 -3.40
N ALA A 73 -5.95 28.01 -3.63
CA ALA A 73 -6.76 28.71 -2.63
C ALA A 73 -8.00 27.87 -2.26
N LYS A 74 -8.71 27.34 -3.26
CA LYS A 74 -9.86 26.46 -3.01
C LYS A 74 -9.45 25.15 -2.37
N ALA A 75 -8.37 24.52 -2.85
CA ALA A 75 -7.86 23.28 -2.26
C ALA A 75 -7.49 23.44 -0.77
N LEU A 76 -6.92 24.59 -0.39
CA LEU A 76 -6.62 24.94 1.00
C LEU A 76 -7.89 25.20 1.82
N GLN A 77 -8.88 25.89 1.25
CA GLN A 77 -10.17 26.14 1.90
C GLN A 77 -10.87 24.82 2.25
N VAL A 78 -10.94 23.89 1.30
CA VAL A 78 -11.58 22.57 1.50
C VAL A 78 -10.83 21.80 2.58
N ALA A 79 -9.49 21.68 2.51
CA ALA A 79 -8.72 20.98 3.54
C ALA A 79 -8.88 21.59 4.95
N ALA A 80 -8.99 22.91 5.04
CA ALA A 80 -9.26 23.59 6.31
C ALA A 80 -10.63 23.19 6.88
N CYS A 81 -11.66 23.16 6.04
CA CYS A 81 -13.02 22.78 6.42
C CYS A 81 -13.15 21.30 6.79
N GLU A 82 -12.48 20.42 6.02
CA GLU A 82 -12.57 18.97 6.22
C GLU A 82 -11.86 18.49 7.49
N SER A 83 -10.66 19.01 7.78
CA SER A 83 -9.82 18.47 8.88
C SER A 83 -9.02 19.51 9.66
N GLY A 84 -9.04 20.78 9.25
CA GLY A 84 -8.08 21.76 9.77
C GLY A 84 -6.62 21.39 9.42
N PHE A 85 -6.41 20.70 8.29
CA PHE A 85 -5.11 20.21 7.80
C PHE A 85 -4.49 19.05 8.61
N GLU A 86 -5.27 18.39 9.47
CA GLU A 86 -4.78 17.31 10.32
C GLU A 86 -4.77 15.94 9.58
N PRO A 87 -3.60 15.34 9.31
CA PRO A 87 -3.53 14.06 8.61
C PRO A 87 -4.08 12.87 9.38
N ASP A 88 -4.16 12.94 10.71
CA ASP A 88 -4.73 11.86 11.54
C ASP A 88 -6.23 12.02 11.84
N ALA A 89 -6.85 13.12 11.37
CA ALA A 89 -8.26 13.41 11.61
C ALA A 89 -9.18 12.28 11.17
N TYR A 90 -10.18 11.98 12.01
CA TYR A 90 -11.20 10.98 11.73
C TYR A 90 -12.56 11.46 12.21
N SER A 91 -13.57 11.39 11.35
CA SER A 91 -14.94 11.70 11.71
C SER A 91 -15.92 10.91 10.85
N SER A 92 -16.91 10.27 11.47
CA SER A 92 -18.04 9.63 10.79
C SER A 92 -17.66 8.69 9.62
N GLY A 93 -16.58 7.92 9.78
CA GLY A 93 -16.09 7.00 8.74
C GLY A 93 -15.25 7.64 7.64
N ASN A 94 -14.88 8.91 7.79
CA ASN A 94 -13.98 9.65 6.91
C ASN A 94 -12.65 9.95 7.61
N ALA A 95 -11.57 10.07 6.85
CA ALA A 95 -10.23 10.20 7.41
C ALA A 95 -9.25 11.05 6.61
N GLY A 96 -8.29 11.62 7.34
CA GLY A 96 -7.16 12.39 6.83
C GLY A 96 -7.52 13.80 6.36
N VAL A 97 -6.56 14.43 5.68
CA VAL A 97 -6.58 15.86 5.32
C VAL A 97 -7.87 16.28 4.59
N TYR A 98 -8.34 15.46 3.65
CA TYR A 98 -9.54 15.71 2.84
C TYR A 98 -10.70 14.77 3.17
N GLN A 99 -10.69 14.18 4.39
CA GLN A 99 -11.78 13.35 4.91
C GLN A 99 -12.33 12.34 3.89
N HIS A 100 -11.45 11.50 3.35
CA HIS A 100 -11.89 10.42 2.47
C HIS A 100 -12.64 9.36 3.26
N ALA A 101 -13.83 8.96 2.79
CA ALA A 101 -14.53 7.78 3.28
C ALA A 101 -13.62 6.54 3.26
N THR A 102 -13.36 5.97 4.43
CA THR A 102 -12.34 4.93 4.64
C THR A 102 -12.65 3.66 3.85
N ARG A 103 -13.93 3.31 3.71
CA ARG A 103 -14.39 2.15 2.91
C ARG A 103 -13.97 2.22 1.43
N TYR A 104 -13.84 3.42 0.86
CA TYR A 104 -13.46 3.61 -0.55
C TYR A 104 -11.96 3.89 -0.72
N TRP A 105 -11.24 4.15 0.36
CA TRP A 105 -9.85 4.54 0.30
C TRP A 105 -8.95 3.51 -0.39
N PRO A 106 -9.02 2.19 -0.11
CA PRO A 106 -8.12 1.22 -0.75
C PRO A 106 -8.16 1.28 -2.29
N GLY A 107 -9.37 1.37 -2.85
CA GLY A 107 -9.57 1.49 -4.30
C GLY A 107 -9.06 2.83 -4.85
N ARG A 108 -9.35 3.95 -4.17
CA ARG A 108 -8.87 5.29 -4.58
C ARG A 108 -7.34 5.37 -4.53
N ALA A 109 -6.74 4.93 -3.42
CA ALA A 109 -5.30 4.91 -3.25
C ALA A 109 -4.64 4.05 -4.34
N GLN A 110 -5.18 2.87 -4.63
CA GLN A 110 -4.68 2.04 -5.72
C GLN A 110 -4.79 2.73 -7.09
N ALA A 111 -5.96 3.27 -7.44
CA ALA A 111 -6.21 3.91 -8.73
C ALA A 111 -5.25 5.07 -9.01
N TRP A 112 -4.80 5.74 -7.95
CA TRP A 112 -3.95 6.92 -8.04
C TRP A 112 -2.51 6.69 -7.58
N GLY A 113 -2.06 5.43 -7.56
CA GLY A 113 -0.64 5.09 -7.42
C GLY A 113 -0.12 5.04 -5.99
N PHE A 114 -1.00 4.86 -5.01
CA PHE A 114 -0.71 4.73 -3.58
C PHE A 114 -1.29 3.44 -2.99
N ARG A 115 -1.33 2.34 -3.77
CA ARG A 115 -1.87 1.04 -3.33
C ARG A 115 -1.27 0.65 -1.97
N GLY A 116 -2.14 0.33 -1.00
CA GLY A 116 -1.74 -0.09 0.34
C GLY A 116 -1.23 1.03 1.25
N TRP A 117 -1.24 2.29 0.82
CA TRP A 117 -0.91 3.41 1.69
C TRP A 117 -2.09 3.74 2.61
N SER A 118 -1.81 4.17 3.83
CA SER A 118 -2.83 4.59 4.79
C SER A 118 -3.55 5.85 4.32
N VAL A 119 -4.85 5.95 4.62
CA VAL A 119 -5.64 7.19 4.42
C VAL A 119 -5.10 8.35 5.26
N TYR A 120 -4.46 8.04 6.38
CA TYR A 120 -3.79 9.00 7.27
C TYR A 120 -2.39 9.39 6.79
N ASN A 121 -1.92 8.86 5.66
CA ASN A 121 -0.70 9.35 5.05
C ASN A 121 -1.01 10.67 4.34
N GLY A 122 -0.66 11.80 4.97
CA GLY A 122 -0.98 13.14 4.45
C GLY A 122 -0.56 13.37 3.00
N ARG A 123 0.60 12.84 2.60
CA ARG A 123 1.06 12.86 1.19
C ARG A 123 0.11 12.12 0.26
N ALA A 124 -0.23 10.87 0.57
CA ALA A 124 -1.13 10.09 -0.27
C ALA A 124 -2.52 10.72 -0.31
N ASN A 125 -3.05 11.13 0.85
CA ASN A 125 -4.37 11.75 0.98
C ASN A 125 -4.47 12.99 0.07
N VAL A 126 -3.56 13.96 0.22
CA VAL A 126 -3.52 15.17 -0.62
C VAL A 126 -3.38 14.83 -2.10
N ILE A 127 -2.42 13.99 -2.50
CA ILE A 127 -2.19 13.72 -3.92
C ILE A 127 -3.37 12.98 -4.55
N VAL A 128 -3.96 12.01 -3.86
CA VAL A 128 -5.15 11.30 -4.33
C VAL A 128 -6.31 12.28 -4.52
N THR A 129 -6.56 13.17 -3.56
CA THR A 129 -7.62 14.19 -3.67
C THR A 129 -7.41 15.08 -4.88
N LEU A 130 -6.24 15.73 -4.99
CA LEU A 130 -5.99 16.70 -6.07
C LEU A 130 -6.07 16.05 -7.46
N ARG A 131 -5.66 14.77 -7.59
CA ARG A 131 -5.83 14.02 -8.84
C ARG A 131 -7.29 13.68 -9.16
N MET A 132 -8.09 13.32 -8.15
CA MET A 132 -9.53 13.09 -8.33
C MET A 132 -10.23 14.37 -8.75
N VAL A 133 -9.96 15.47 -8.05
CA VAL A 133 -10.60 16.76 -8.32
C VAL A 133 -10.18 17.34 -9.67
N HIS A 134 -8.91 17.18 -10.06
CA HIS A 134 -8.46 17.57 -11.38
C HIS A 134 -9.23 16.86 -12.50
N ARG A 135 -9.65 15.60 -12.28
CA ARG A 135 -10.43 14.82 -13.24
C ARG A 135 -11.93 15.12 -13.17
N ASP A 136 -12.49 15.18 -11.96
CA ASP A 136 -13.94 15.08 -11.72
C ASP A 136 -14.56 16.35 -11.10
N GLY A 137 -13.76 17.34 -10.73
CA GLY A 137 -14.21 18.50 -9.96
C GLY A 137 -14.43 18.18 -8.48
N TRP A 138 -15.09 19.10 -7.78
CA TRP A 138 -15.22 19.08 -6.33
C TRP A 138 -16.51 18.42 -5.81
N ASP A 139 -17.41 17.96 -6.67
CA ASP A 139 -18.77 17.54 -6.31
C ASP A 139 -18.86 16.47 -5.20
N ALA A 140 -17.78 15.70 -5.01
CA ALA A 140 -17.70 14.70 -3.94
C ALA A 140 -17.33 15.26 -2.55
N TRP A 141 -17.01 16.56 -2.43
CA TRP A 141 -16.61 17.24 -1.19
C TRP A 141 -17.66 18.26 -0.78
N SER A 142 -18.28 18.05 0.39
CA SER A 142 -19.30 18.97 0.92
C SER A 142 -18.74 20.34 1.32
N CYS A 143 -17.44 20.42 1.61
CA CYS A 143 -16.76 21.66 1.97
C CYS A 143 -16.35 22.54 0.76
N ALA A 144 -16.68 22.12 -0.46
CA ALA A 144 -16.26 22.78 -1.69
C ALA A 144 -17.32 23.66 -2.34
#